data_AF-A0A8K0U253-F1
#
_entry.id   AF-A0A8K0U253-F1
#
_cell.length_a   1.000
_cell.length_b   1.000
_cell.length_c   1.000
_cell.angle_alpha   90.00
_cell.angle_beta   90.00
_cell.angle_gamma   90.00
#
_symmetry.space_group_name_H-M   'P 1'
#
loop_
_entity.id
_entity.type
_entity.pdbx_description
1 polymer ?
#
loop_
_entity_poly.entity_id
_entity_poly.type
_entity_poly.pdbx_seq_one_letter_code
_entity_poly.pdbx_strand_id
1 'polypeptide(L)'
;MVRTNVAPTDPIEEQPTIGLIGMGAMGTMYAKHLSEAGWKKICVCDLPQKFEALKTTYEGVPGITVFPDGHAVSRISDFIMYSVEAEYIDGVVAQYGPSTKVGAIVSGQTSVKAPEKVAFEKYLPADVHIVSIHSLHGPTVSPVGQPLVLIKHRAPDESLQIVESIFRCFKSRYVYLTYEDHDLVTANVQAVTHAAFLTMGTAWASQRAYPWEQGQYVGGIETVKVNIMLRIYANKWHVYAGLAILNPSAKVQIDTYASSATDLYKLMLAGDHDGLRKRVYDAREKVFGVKEDQEGASIPIFLTEDVLDQFTIGGHPKRGSSSPTGTSAPRTNSHLALLAMVDCWARLSIQPFDHLSLAATPVFRMWIGVAEYLFRSTARLDAAIHASIYDVTHRSDDLEFVVAARGWSQCVAFGNFELYRNRFEATAAFFESRFEEANRIGGAMIKAILQSNAVAK
;
A
#
# COMPACT_ATOMS: atom_id res chain seq x y z
N MET A 1 24.79 -15.81 -25.36
CA MET A 1 24.26 -14.46 -25.07
C MET A 1 22.77 -14.51 -25.36
N VAL A 2 21.91 -14.10 -24.43
CA VAL A 2 20.45 -14.10 -24.62
C VAL A 2 20.08 -13.00 -25.60
N ARG A 3 19.17 -13.29 -26.56
CA ARG A 3 18.69 -12.28 -27.52
C ARG A 3 17.78 -11.27 -26.81
N THR A 4 17.76 -10.02 -27.25
CA THR A 4 16.90 -8.98 -26.63
C THR A 4 15.41 -9.19 -26.87
N ASN A 5 15.03 -9.76 -28.02
CA ASN A 5 13.63 -10.02 -28.42
C ASN A 5 13.25 -11.50 -28.26
N VAL A 6 13.47 -12.07 -27.08
CA VAL A 6 13.03 -13.45 -26.77
C VAL A 6 11.52 -13.55 -26.63
N ALA A 7 10.95 -14.68 -27.04
CA ALA A 7 9.54 -14.99 -26.88
C ALA A 7 9.31 -16.43 -26.40
N PRO A 8 8.20 -16.73 -25.69
CA PRO A 8 7.89 -18.10 -25.27
C PRO A 8 7.59 -19.03 -26.46
N THR A 9 7.31 -18.48 -27.65
CA THR A 9 7.15 -19.21 -28.91
C THR A 9 8.47 -19.61 -29.56
N ASP A 10 9.60 -19.06 -29.09
CA ASP A 10 10.92 -19.37 -29.65
C ASP A 10 11.28 -20.86 -29.39
N PRO A 11 12.14 -21.46 -30.25
CA PRO A 11 12.75 -22.75 -29.98
C PRO A 11 13.37 -22.81 -28.58
N ILE A 12 13.28 -23.96 -27.91
CA ILE A 12 13.71 -24.12 -26.50
C ILE A 12 15.18 -23.74 -26.27
N GLU A 13 16.03 -24.00 -27.25
CA GLU A 13 17.46 -23.66 -27.26
C GLU A 13 17.69 -22.14 -27.16
N GLU A 14 16.77 -21.36 -27.72
CA GLU A 14 16.87 -19.90 -27.86
C GLU A 14 16.18 -19.14 -26.71
N GLN A 15 15.33 -19.80 -25.92
CA GLN A 15 14.71 -19.20 -24.73
C GLN A 15 15.76 -18.94 -23.64
N PRO A 16 15.62 -17.91 -22.79
CA PRO A 16 16.43 -17.79 -21.58
C PRO A 16 15.98 -18.82 -20.53
N THR A 17 16.90 -19.22 -19.65
CA THR A 17 16.54 -19.93 -18.42
C THR A 17 16.12 -18.91 -17.35
N ILE A 18 14.87 -19.02 -16.88
CA ILE A 18 14.26 -18.11 -15.92
C ILE A 18 14.28 -18.75 -14.53
N GLY A 19 15.01 -18.16 -13.58
CA GLY A 19 15.14 -18.62 -12.19
C GLY A 19 14.24 -17.84 -11.24
N LEU A 20 13.44 -18.52 -10.41
CA LEU A 20 12.62 -17.92 -9.37
C LEU A 20 13.05 -18.46 -8.00
N ILE A 21 13.53 -17.58 -7.14
CA ILE A 21 13.98 -17.91 -5.77
C ILE A 21 12.95 -17.35 -4.78
N GLY A 22 12.24 -18.23 -4.10
CA GLY A 22 11.11 -17.90 -3.22
C GLY A 22 9.77 -18.15 -3.91
N MET A 23 9.10 -19.24 -3.54
CA MET A 23 7.85 -19.73 -4.11
C MET A 23 6.66 -19.47 -3.19
N GLY A 24 6.68 -18.32 -2.50
CA GLY A 24 5.51 -17.74 -1.85
C GLY A 24 4.42 -17.36 -2.86
N ALA A 25 3.43 -16.58 -2.42
CA ALA A 25 2.27 -16.25 -3.25
C ALA A 25 2.65 -15.50 -4.55
N MET A 26 3.60 -14.56 -4.48
CA MET A 26 4.09 -13.84 -5.66
C MET A 26 4.93 -14.75 -6.57
N GLY A 27 5.91 -15.48 -6.05
CA GLY A 27 6.73 -16.41 -6.85
C GLY A 27 5.89 -17.45 -7.59
N THR A 28 4.88 -18.01 -6.91
CA THR A 28 3.89 -18.92 -7.51
C THR A 28 3.10 -18.26 -8.63
N MET A 29 2.64 -17.01 -8.42
CA MET A 29 1.92 -16.24 -9.45
C MET A 29 2.80 -16.05 -10.70
N TYR A 30 4.07 -15.68 -10.52
CA TYR A 30 5.00 -15.50 -11.63
C TYR A 30 5.28 -16.80 -12.38
N ALA A 31 5.58 -17.88 -11.65
CA ALA A 31 5.84 -19.19 -12.24
C ALA A 31 4.67 -19.67 -13.10
N LYS A 32 3.44 -19.51 -12.58
CA LYS A 32 2.20 -19.83 -13.29
C LYS A 32 2.08 -19.04 -14.60
N HIS A 33 2.17 -17.72 -14.56
CA HIS A 33 1.99 -16.88 -15.75
C HIS A 33 3.07 -17.12 -16.81
N LEU A 34 4.31 -17.40 -16.38
CA LEU A 34 5.39 -17.73 -17.29
C LEU A 34 5.18 -19.10 -17.96
N SER A 35 4.76 -20.10 -17.19
CA SER A 35 4.45 -21.45 -17.68
C SER A 35 3.26 -21.43 -18.66
N GLU A 36 2.16 -20.77 -18.29
CA GLU A 36 0.96 -20.60 -19.15
C GLU A 36 1.27 -19.82 -20.44
N ALA A 37 2.23 -18.91 -20.41
CA ALA A 37 2.69 -18.20 -21.61
C ALA A 37 3.50 -19.08 -22.57
N GLY A 38 4.00 -20.23 -22.12
CA GLY A 38 4.78 -21.18 -22.92
C GLY A 38 6.29 -21.13 -22.71
N TRP A 39 6.79 -20.46 -21.65
CA TRP A 39 8.21 -20.54 -21.30
C TRP A 39 8.57 -21.96 -20.83
N LYS A 40 9.63 -22.54 -21.40
CA LYS A 40 9.99 -23.95 -21.22
C LYS A 40 11.15 -24.20 -20.25
N LYS A 41 11.86 -23.14 -19.84
CA LYS A 41 13.05 -23.23 -18.98
C LYS A 41 12.88 -22.39 -17.72
N ILE A 42 11.94 -22.76 -16.86
CA ILE A 42 11.64 -22.10 -15.59
C ILE A 42 12.22 -22.96 -14.45
N CYS A 43 13.20 -22.43 -13.74
CA CYS A 43 13.85 -23.08 -12.61
C CYS A 43 13.36 -22.45 -11.31
N VAL A 44 12.86 -23.23 -10.36
CA VAL A 44 12.27 -22.70 -9.13
C VAL A 44 12.85 -23.35 -7.89
N CYS A 45 12.96 -22.58 -6.80
CA CYS A 45 13.29 -23.11 -5.48
C CYS A 45 12.61 -22.29 -4.36
N ASP A 46 12.47 -22.88 -3.19
CA ASP A 46 12.05 -22.23 -1.95
C ASP A 46 12.99 -22.69 -0.81
N LEU A 47 12.61 -22.47 0.44
CA LEU A 47 13.29 -22.99 1.61
C LEU A 47 13.52 -24.51 1.48
N PRO A 48 14.70 -25.05 1.86
CA PRO A 48 15.04 -26.46 1.70
C PRO A 48 14.00 -27.42 2.29
N GLN A 49 13.36 -27.05 3.39
CA GLN A 49 12.33 -27.86 4.06
C GLN A 49 11.06 -28.02 3.21
N LYS A 50 10.82 -27.14 2.25
CA LYS A 50 9.67 -27.21 1.33
C LYS A 50 9.98 -27.93 0.02
N PHE A 51 11.22 -28.38 -0.20
CA PHE A 51 11.66 -28.93 -1.48
C PHE A 51 10.78 -30.08 -1.99
N GLU A 52 10.52 -31.10 -1.16
CA GLU A 52 9.70 -32.25 -1.56
C GLU A 52 8.25 -31.85 -1.87
N ALA A 53 7.66 -30.96 -1.06
CA ALA A 53 6.31 -30.47 -1.30
C ALA A 53 6.22 -29.64 -2.60
N LEU A 54 7.25 -28.84 -2.89
CA LEU A 54 7.35 -28.04 -4.10
C LEU A 54 7.48 -28.94 -5.34
N LYS A 55 8.30 -30.00 -5.25
CA LYS A 55 8.47 -30.99 -6.32
C LYS A 55 7.15 -31.67 -6.68
N THR A 56 6.39 -32.12 -5.69
CA THR A 56 5.05 -32.69 -5.89
C THR A 56 4.08 -31.67 -6.50
N THR A 57 4.14 -30.41 -6.05
CA THR A 57 3.23 -29.35 -6.54
C THR A 57 3.44 -29.04 -8.03
N TYR A 58 4.68 -29.09 -8.51
CA TYR A 58 5.04 -28.75 -9.89
C TYR A 58 5.31 -29.97 -10.77
N GLU A 59 5.00 -31.18 -10.30
CA GLU A 59 5.08 -32.39 -11.10
C GLU A 59 4.15 -32.30 -12.31
N GLY A 60 4.70 -32.49 -13.51
CA GLY A 60 3.94 -32.39 -14.76
C GLY A 60 3.56 -30.97 -15.20
N VAL A 61 3.95 -29.92 -14.45
CA VAL A 61 3.69 -28.54 -14.87
C VAL A 61 4.66 -28.15 -16.00
N PRO A 62 4.17 -27.74 -17.18
CA PRO A 62 5.02 -27.48 -18.33
C PRO A 62 6.10 -26.43 -18.07
N GLY A 63 7.34 -26.74 -18.42
CA GLY A 63 8.46 -25.81 -18.38
C GLY A 63 9.02 -25.50 -16.98
N ILE A 64 8.42 -25.99 -15.90
CA ILE A 64 8.89 -25.77 -14.53
C ILE A 64 9.74 -26.95 -14.06
N THR A 65 10.93 -26.65 -13.53
CA THR A 65 11.84 -27.60 -12.90
C THR A 65 12.19 -27.12 -11.50
N VAL A 66 11.97 -27.97 -10.49
CA VAL A 66 12.24 -27.66 -9.09
C VAL A 66 13.67 -28.03 -8.72
N PHE A 67 14.37 -27.12 -8.05
CA PHE A 67 15.74 -27.27 -7.58
C PHE A 67 15.83 -27.20 -6.05
N PRO A 68 16.87 -27.82 -5.45
CA PRO A 68 16.98 -27.93 -3.99
C PRO A 68 17.18 -26.59 -3.28
N ASP A 69 17.84 -25.63 -3.92
CA ASP A 69 18.17 -24.34 -3.31
C ASP A 69 18.42 -23.24 -4.36
N GLY A 70 18.67 -22.02 -3.85
CA GLY A 70 18.98 -20.86 -4.68
C GLY A 70 20.37 -20.91 -5.32
N HIS A 71 21.31 -21.75 -4.85
CA HIS A 71 22.60 -21.91 -5.53
C HIS A 71 22.40 -22.60 -6.87
N ALA A 72 21.62 -23.68 -6.89
CA ALA A 72 21.32 -24.42 -8.11
C ALA A 72 20.59 -23.56 -9.13
N VAL A 73 19.56 -22.81 -8.71
CA VAL A 73 18.82 -21.88 -9.57
C VAL A 73 19.74 -20.77 -10.09
N SER A 74 20.52 -20.12 -9.22
CA SER A 74 21.37 -18.98 -9.61
C SER A 74 22.45 -19.34 -10.64
N ARG A 75 22.98 -20.58 -10.60
CA ARG A 75 24.08 -21.01 -11.49
C ARG A 75 23.65 -21.31 -12.91
N ILE A 76 22.38 -21.67 -13.12
CA ILE A 76 21.88 -22.13 -14.43
C ILE A 76 21.06 -21.07 -15.16
N SER A 77 20.47 -20.13 -14.42
CA SER A 77 19.54 -19.13 -14.94
C SER A 77 20.23 -17.96 -15.63
N ASP A 78 19.64 -17.50 -16.73
CA ASP A 78 20.04 -16.27 -17.43
C ASP A 78 19.35 -15.03 -16.85
N PHE A 79 18.13 -15.21 -16.33
CA PHE A 79 17.39 -14.20 -15.56
C PHE A 79 16.99 -14.81 -14.22
N ILE A 80 17.23 -14.13 -13.10
CA ILE A 80 16.95 -14.61 -11.74
C ILE A 80 16.09 -13.58 -11.03
N MET A 81 14.99 -14.02 -10.43
CA MET A 81 14.10 -13.19 -9.62
C MET A 81 14.06 -13.68 -8.17
N TYR A 82 14.50 -12.83 -7.24
CA TYR A 82 14.31 -13.02 -5.81
C TYR A 82 12.90 -12.55 -5.42
N SER A 83 12.01 -13.49 -5.11
CA SER A 83 10.64 -13.27 -4.66
C SER A 83 10.48 -13.70 -3.19
N VAL A 84 11.27 -13.08 -2.31
CA VAL A 84 11.27 -13.28 -0.85
C VAL A 84 10.79 -12.02 -0.14
N GLU A 85 10.43 -12.13 1.14
CA GLU A 85 10.10 -10.97 1.96
C GLU A 85 11.29 -10.01 2.06
N ALA A 86 11.00 -8.70 2.06
CA ALA A 86 12.03 -7.65 2.11
C ALA A 86 12.93 -7.73 3.36
N GLU A 87 12.45 -8.32 4.45
CA GLU A 87 13.25 -8.58 5.66
C GLU A 87 14.38 -9.60 5.41
N TYR A 88 14.15 -10.59 4.55
CA TYR A 88 15.09 -11.68 4.30
C TYR A 88 15.98 -11.46 3.07
N ILE A 89 15.76 -10.39 2.28
CA ILE A 89 16.47 -10.17 1.03
C ILE A 89 18.00 -10.08 1.23
N ASP A 90 18.47 -9.42 2.30
CA ASP A 90 19.92 -9.31 2.58
C ASP A 90 20.56 -10.68 2.77
N GLY A 91 19.99 -11.51 3.65
CA GLY A 91 20.52 -12.85 3.94
C GLY A 91 20.41 -13.81 2.76
N VAL A 92 19.29 -13.77 2.03
CA VAL A 92 19.07 -14.66 0.88
C VAL A 92 20.02 -14.33 -0.27
N VAL A 93 20.24 -13.04 -0.56
CA VAL A 93 21.20 -12.61 -1.60
C VAL A 93 22.63 -12.85 -1.13
N ALA A 94 22.96 -12.65 0.14
CA ALA A 94 24.27 -13.00 0.69
C ALA A 94 24.59 -14.49 0.47
N GLN A 95 23.59 -15.35 0.64
CA GLN A 95 23.75 -16.79 0.47
C GLN A 95 23.85 -17.18 -1.01
N TYR A 96 22.92 -16.74 -1.86
CA TYR A 96 22.79 -17.27 -3.22
C TYR A 96 23.40 -16.39 -4.31
N GLY A 97 23.51 -15.08 -4.09
CA GLY A 97 24.02 -14.09 -5.04
C GLY A 97 25.43 -14.40 -5.58
N PRO A 98 26.39 -14.85 -4.75
CA PRO A 98 27.73 -15.23 -5.25
C PRO A 98 27.73 -16.42 -6.22
N SER A 99 26.64 -17.18 -6.30
CA SER A 99 26.50 -18.31 -7.23
C SER A 99 25.88 -17.92 -8.57
N THR A 100 25.56 -16.65 -8.78
CA THR A 100 24.94 -16.18 -10.02
C THR A 100 25.83 -16.42 -11.24
N LYS A 101 25.22 -16.95 -12.30
CA LYS A 101 25.85 -17.15 -13.61
C LYS A 101 26.41 -15.83 -14.16
N VAL A 102 27.62 -15.88 -14.72
CA VAL A 102 28.27 -14.73 -15.38
C VAL A 102 27.37 -14.15 -16.46
N GLY A 103 27.18 -12.82 -16.44
CA GLY A 103 26.34 -12.09 -17.39
C GLY A 103 24.84 -12.27 -17.20
N ALA A 104 24.38 -12.96 -16.15
CA ALA A 104 22.97 -13.09 -15.85
C ALA A 104 22.35 -11.75 -15.40
N ILE A 105 21.04 -11.64 -15.58
CA ILE A 105 20.24 -10.52 -15.10
C ILE A 105 19.59 -10.92 -13.78
N VAL A 106 19.88 -10.17 -12.72
CA VAL A 106 19.30 -10.36 -11.40
C VAL A 106 18.25 -9.30 -11.14
N SER A 107 17.12 -9.75 -10.62
CA SER A 107 15.96 -8.95 -10.27
C SER A 107 15.48 -9.32 -8.88
N GLY A 108 14.91 -8.35 -8.18
CA GLY A 108 14.14 -8.60 -6.97
C GLY A 108 12.71 -8.14 -7.16
N GLN A 109 11.80 -8.83 -6.48
CA GLN A 109 10.37 -8.57 -6.46
C GLN A 109 9.89 -8.33 -5.02
N THR A 110 10.64 -7.48 -4.31
CA THR A 110 10.30 -7.03 -2.95
C THR A 110 9.36 -5.81 -3.00
N SER A 111 8.63 -5.53 -1.92
CA SER A 111 7.76 -4.33 -1.90
C SER A 111 8.49 -3.02 -1.55
N VAL A 112 9.73 -3.11 -1.03
CA VAL A 112 10.58 -1.97 -0.68
C VAL A 112 11.95 -2.20 -1.29
N LYS A 113 12.46 -1.20 -2.02
CA LYS A 113 13.65 -1.38 -2.85
C LYS A 113 14.96 -1.01 -2.17
N ALA A 114 14.96 -0.13 -1.17
CA ALA A 114 16.17 0.24 -0.44
C ALA A 114 16.98 -0.97 0.09
N PRO A 115 16.40 -1.95 0.84
CA PRO A 115 17.17 -3.11 1.30
C PRO A 115 17.61 -4.02 0.16
N GLU A 116 16.80 -4.14 -0.89
CA GLU A 116 17.12 -4.92 -2.08
C GLU A 116 18.34 -4.33 -2.83
N LYS A 117 18.36 -3.02 -3.04
CA LYS A 117 19.49 -2.29 -3.64
C LYS A 117 20.77 -2.54 -2.85
N VAL A 118 20.73 -2.37 -1.54
CA VAL A 118 21.89 -2.58 -0.65
C VAL A 118 22.39 -4.02 -0.73
N ALA A 119 21.50 -5.00 -0.66
CA ALA A 119 21.86 -6.41 -0.77
C ALA A 119 22.49 -6.73 -2.13
N PHE A 120 21.91 -6.22 -3.22
CA PHE A 120 22.39 -6.43 -4.57
C PHE A 120 23.75 -5.80 -4.81
N GLU A 121 23.97 -4.56 -4.37
CA GLU A 121 25.26 -3.88 -4.47
C GLU A 121 26.36 -4.58 -3.66
N LYS A 122 26.00 -5.13 -2.49
CA LYS A 122 26.93 -5.75 -1.55
C LYS A 122 27.37 -7.15 -1.96
N TYR A 123 26.45 -7.98 -2.45
CA TYR A 123 26.69 -9.43 -2.61
C TYR A 123 26.69 -9.93 -4.05
N LEU A 124 26.14 -9.18 -5.02
CA LEU A 124 26.13 -9.62 -6.42
C LEU A 124 27.46 -9.34 -7.11
N PRO A 125 28.05 -10.33 -7.82
CA PRO A 125 29.30 -10.18 -8.57
C PRO A 125 29.29 -9.01 -9.57
N ALA A 126 30.45 -8.42 -9.88
CA ALA A 126 30.53 -7.25 -10.77
C ALA A 126 30.17 -7.55 -12.23
N ASP A 127 30.20 -8.82 -12.63
CA ASP A 127 29.93 -9.33 -13.98
C ASP A 127 28.47 -9.75 -14.20
N VAL A 128 27.55 -9.35 -13.30
CA VAL A 128 26.10 -9.54 -13.47
C VAL A 128 25.37 -8.21 -13.66
N HIS A 129 24.20 -8.28 -14.27
CA HIS A 129 23.34 -7.13 -14.53
C HIS A 129 22.20 -7.05 -13.50
N ILE A 130 21.85 -5.84 -13.07
CA ILE A 130 20.77 -5.61 -12.08
C ILE A 130 19.63 -4.84 -12.73
N VAL A 131 18.49 -5.53 -12.89
CA VAL A 131 17.22 -4.95 -13.36
C VAL A 131 16.10 -5.44 -12.44
N SER A 132 15.78 -4.66 -11.41
CA SER A 132 14.72 -4.99 -10.44
C SER A 132 13.33 -4.73 -10.99
N ILE A 133 12.34 -5.40 -10.41
CA ILE A 133 10.94 -5.23 -10.77
C ILE A 133 10.04 -5.00 -9.54
N HIS A 134 8.83 -4.49 -9.79
CA HIS A 134 7.75 -4.52 -8.79
C HIS A 134 6.37 -4.54 -9.44
N SER A 135 5.66 -5.67 -9.39
CA SER A 135 4.21 -5.70 -9.58
C SER A 135 3.50 -4.92 -8.49
N LEU A 136 2.84 -3.82 -8.84
CA LEU A 136 2.05 -3.01 -7.89
C LEU A 136 0.65 -3.60 -7.66
N HIS A 137 0.53 -4.92 -7.68
CA HIS A 137 -0.69 -5.66 -7.43
C HIS A 137 -0.41 -6.93 -6.63
N GLY A 138 -1.43 -7.41 -5.92
CA GLY A 138 -1.34 -8.67 -5.19
C GLY A 138 -1.35 -9.91 -6.10
N PRO A 139 -1.00 -11.08 -5.57
CA PRO A 139 -0.83 -12.33 -6.33
C PRO A 139 -2.15 -12.88 -6.91
N THR A 140 -3.30 -12.44 -6.40
CA THR A 140 -4.64 -12.85 -6.85
C THR A 140 -5.22 -11.94 -7.93
N VAL A 141 -4.53 -10.84 -8.26
CA VAL A 141 -4.98 -9.85 -9.24
C VAL A 141 -4.33 -10.16 -10.59
N SER A 142 -5.13 -10.14 -11.66
CA SER A 142 -4.63 -10.27 -13.03
C SER A 142 -3.62 -9.17 -13.36
N PRO A 143 -2.44 -9.49 -13.92
CA PRO A 143 -1.41 -8.50 -14.22
C PRO A 143 -1.74 -7.62 -15.44
N VAL A 144 -2.78 -7.96 -16.21
CA VAL A 144 -3.16 -7.25 -17.45
C VAL A 144 -3.53 -5.80 -17.13
N GLY A 145 -2.83 -4.86 -17.77
CA GLY A 145 -3.00 -3.42 -17.57
C GLY A 145 -2.52 -2.90 -16.21
N GLN A 146 -2.09 -3.78 -15.30
CA GLN A 146 -1.55 -3.38 -14.00
C GLN A 146 -0.12 -2.83 -14.17
N PRO A 147 0.31 -1.92 -13.28
CA PRO A 147 1.68 -1.41 -13.32
C PRO A 147 2.70 -2.51 -12.93
N LEU A 148 3.71 -2.68 -13.77
CA LEU A 148 4.95 -3.41 -13.44
C LEU A 148 6.09 -2.41 -13.47
N VAL A 149 6.64 -2.08 -12.30
CA VAL A 149 7.80 -1.19 -12.21
C VAL A 149 9.04 -1.93 -12.69
N LEU A 150 9.87 -1.28 -13.49
CA LEU A 150 11.18 -1.73 -13.93
C LEU A 150 12.24 -0.72 -13.48
N ILE A 151 13.31 -1.21 -12.85
CA ILE A 151 14.39 -0.39 -12.29
C ILE A 151 15.72 -0.90 -12.84
N LYS A 152 16.25 -0.20 -13.84
CA LYS A 152 17.57 -0.47 -14.42
C LYS A 152 18.64 0.20 -13.55
N HIS A 153 19.42 -0.59 -12.81
CA HIS A 153 20.43 -0.06 -11.87
C HIS A 153 21.86 -0.22 -12.39
N ARG A 154 22.37 -1.45 -12.43
CA ARG A 154 23.72 -1.81 -12.92
C ARG A 154 23.58 -2.73 -14.13
N ALA A 155 23.11 -2.19 -15.25
CA ALA A 155 22.82 -2.99 -16.44
C ALA A 155 22.86 -2.15 -17.72
N PRO A 156 23.26 -2.74 -18.87
CA PRO A 156 23.07 -2.12 -20.18
C PRO A 156 21.59 -2.11 -20.59
N ASP A 157 21.25 -1.30 -21.59
CA ASP A 157 19.87 -1.19 -22.11
C ASP A 157 19.33 -2.52 -22.65
N GLU A 158 20.22 -3.36 -23.20
CA GLU A 158 19.88 -4.69 -23.70
C GLU A 158 19.30 -5.59 -22.60
N SER A 159 19.81 -5.49 -21.36
CA SER A 159 19.26 -6.26 -20.23
C SER A 159 17.85 -5.82 -19.86
N LEU A 160 17.56 -4.52 -19.92
CA LEU A 160 16.21 -4.02 -19.69
C LEU A 160 15.24 -4.55 -20.76
N GLN A 161 15.65 -4.52 -22.04
CA GLN A 161 14.86 -5.06 -23.15
C GLN A 161 14.59 -6.57 -23.01
N ILE A 162 15.55 -7.33 -22.51
CA ILE A 162 15.35 -8.76 -22.21
C ILE A 162 14.28 -8.92 -21.12
N VAL A 163 14.33 -8.14 -20.04
CA VAL A 163 13.34 -8.20 -18.95
C VAL A 163 11.94 -7.81 -19.44
N GLU A 164 11.83 -6.76 -20.27
CA GLU A 164 10.59 -6.39 -20.95
C GLU A 164 10.06 -7.53 -21.82
N SER A 165 10.92 -8.20 -22.59
CA SER A 165 10.52 -9.34 -23.43
C SER A 165 10.04 -10.54 -22.60
N ILE A 166 10.72 -10.86 -21.49
CA ILE A 166 10.32 -11.93 -20.57
C ILE A 166 8.92 -11.69 -20.02
N PHE A 167 8.64 -10.46 -19.55
CA PHE A 167 7.37 -10.12 -18.91
C PHE A 167 6.30 -9.60 -19.86
N ARG A 168 6.53 -9.60 -21.18
CA ARG A 168 5.53 -9.13 -22.16
C ARG A 168 4.24 -9.95 -22.08
N CYS A 169 4.32 -11.23 -21.75
CA CYS A 169 3.16 -12.10 -21.60
C CYS A 169 2.21 -11.68 -20.46
N PHE A 170 2.67 -10.89 -19.49
CA PHE A 170 1.84 -10.38 -18.40
C PHE A 170 0.88 -9.28 -18.88
N LYS A 171 1.17 -8.65 -20.03
CA LYS A 171 0.41 -7.50 -20.56
C LYS A 171 0.26 -6.37 -19.55
N SER A 172 1.25 -6.23 -18.67
CA SER A 172 1.34 -5.15 -17.69
C SER A 172 1.78 -3.86 -18.37
N ARG A 173 1.44 -2.73 -17.75
CA ARG A 173 1.96 -1.42 -18.15
C ARG A 173 3.31 -1.19 -17.46
N TYR A 174 4.38 -1.07 -18.23
CA TYR A 174 5.70 -0.79 -17.66
C TYR A 174 5.80 0.63 -17.14
N VAL A 175 6.40 0.75 -15.96
CA VAL A 175 6.67 2.02 -15.29
C VAL A 175 8.16 2.03 -14.94
N TYR A 176 8.91 2.98 -15.46
CA TYR A 176 10.35 3.04 -15.25
C TYR A 176 10.65 4.01 -14.11
N LEU A 177 11.33 3.54 -13.07
CA LEU A 177 11.69 4.32 -11.90
C LEU A 177 13.13 4.02 -11.49
N THR A 178 13.75 4.94 -10.75
CA THR A 178 14.93 4.63 -9.94
C THR A 178 14.51 3.92 -8.65
N TYR A 179 15.47 3.36 -7.90
CA TYR A 179 15.17 2.79 -6.58
C TYR A 179 14.64 3.84 -5.61
N GLU A 180 15.22 5.03 -5.65
CA GLU A 180 14.83 6.17 -4.82
C GLU A 180 13.43 6.66 -5.15
N ASP A 181 13.13 6.85 -6.45
CA ASP A 181 11.80 7.28 -6.89
C ASP A 181 10.73 6.24 -6.56
N HIS A 182 11.04 4.96 -6.74
CA HIS A 182 10.14 3.88 -6.34
C HIS A 182 9.77 3.95 -4.86
N ASP A 183 10.76 4.02 -3.97
CA ASP A 183 10.52 4.03 -2.54
C ASP A 183 9.84 5.32 -2.09
N LEU A 184 10.15 6.46 -2.72
CA LEU A 184 9.44 7.72 -2.49
C LEU A 184 7.96 7.61 -2.89
N VAL A 185 7.67 7.13 -4.09
CA VAL A 185 6.30 6.99 -4.61
C VAL A 185 5.49 6.01 -3.75
N THR A 186 6.06 4.85 -3.41
CA THR A 186 5.37 3.87 -2.57
C THR A 186 5.11 4.39 -1.15
N ALA A 187 6.07 5.13 -0.56
CA ALA A 187 5.85 5.81 0.72
C ALA A 187 4.71 6.82 0.63
N ASN A 188 4.73 7.72 -0.37
CA ASN A 188 3.71 8.76 -0.57
C ASN A 188 2.29 8.18 -0.73
N VAL A 189 2.18 7.02 -1.36
CA VAL A 189 0.88 6.35 -1.63
C VAL A 189 0.39 5.56 -0.40
N GLN A 190 1.29 5.02 0.42
CA GLN A 190 0.91 3.98 1.37
C GLN A 190 1.22 4.33 2.84
N ALA A 191 2.33 5.02 3.14
CA ALA A 191 2.83 5.17 4.51
C ALA A 191 1.85 5.93 5.42
N VAL A 192 1.47 7.16 5.05
CA VAL A 192 0.54 7.98 5.84
C VAL A 192 -0.85 7.36 5.87
N THR A 193 -1.30 6.78 4.75
CA THR A 193 -2.58 6.06 4.66
C THR A 193 -2.65 4.93 5.69
N HIS A 194 -1.66 4.04 5.70
CA HIS A 194 -1.61 2.93 6.65
C HIS A 194 -1.47 3.44 8.10
N ALA A 195 -0.61 4.44 8.33
CA ALA A 195 -0.44 5.02 9.67
C ALA A 195 -1.77 5.57 10.22
N ALA A 196 -2.57 6.24 9.40
CA ALA A 196 -3.88 6.77 9.79
C ALA A 196 -4.81 5.65 10.27
N PHE A 197 -4.96 4.57 9.50
CA PHE A 197 -5.89 3.49 9.83
C PHE A 197 -5.40 2.59 10.96
N LEU A 198 -4.10 2.32 11.04
CA LEU A 198 -3.50 1.64 12.19
C LEU A 198 -3.70 2.45 13.48
N THR A 199 -3.59 3.78 13.37
CA THR A 199 -3.86 4.68 14.49
C THR A 199 -5.34 4.61 14.91
N MET A 200 -6.28 4.69 13.95
CA MET A 200 -7.72 4.59 14.25
C MET A 200 -8.06 3.27 14.95
N GLY A 201 -7.60 2.14 14.41
CA GLY A 201 -7.92 0.83 14.99
C GLY A 201 -7.33 0.68 16.38
N THR A 202 -6.08 1.11 16.61
CA THR A 202 -5.49 1.08 17.94
C THR A 202 -6.24 1.98 18.92
N ALA A 203 -6.66 3.18 18.51
CA ALA A 203 -7.43 4.09 19.36
C ALA A 203 -8.77 3.46 19.81
N TRP A 204 -9.53 2.89 18.87
CA TRP A 204 -10.81 2.23 19.19
C TRP A 204 -10.63 0.96 20.04
N ALA A 205 -9.59 0.17 19.78
CA ALA A 205 -9.25 -0.99 20.59
C ALA A 205 -8.83 -0.60 22.02
N SER A 206 -8.05 0.48 22.18
CA SER A 206 -7.68 1.02 23.49
C SER A 206 -8.90 1.44 24.31
N GLN A 207 -9.89 2.05 23.65
CA GLN A 207 -11.16 2.40 24.27
C GLN A 207 -12.09 1.20 24.54
N ARG A 208 -11.82 0.06 23.92
CA ARG A 208 -12.66 -1.14 23.96
C ARG A 208 -14.08 -0.86 23.49
N ALA A 209 -14.22 -0.02 22.48
CA ALA A 209 -15.50 0.40 21.94
C ALA A 209 -15.53 0.27 20.41
N TYR A 210 -16.72 -0.02 19.88
CA TYR A 210 -17.05 0.13 18.46
C TYR A 210 -17.91 1.37 18.33
N PRO A 211 -17.35 2.54 17.95
CA PRO A 211 -18.13 3.77 17.98
C PRO A 211 -19.37 3.75 17.07
N TRP A 212 -19.32 2.98 15.97
CA TRP A 212 -20.46 2.74 15.08
C TRP A 212 -21.62 1.95 15.70
N GLU A 213 -21.38 1.18 16.77
CA GLU A 213 -22.46 0.53 17.53
C GLU A 213 -23.12 1.50 18.53
N GLN A 214 -22.47 2.62 18.84
CA GLN A 214 -22.96 3.64 19.77
C GLN A 214 -23.67 4.80 19.04
N GLY A 215 -23.93 4.65 17.74
CA GLY A 215 -24.55 5.67 16.89
C GLY A 215 -23.62 6.82 16.49
N GLN A 216 -22.32 6.73 16.81
CA GLN A 216 -21.28 7.61 16.25
C GLN A 216 -20.76 7.01 14.94
N TYR A 217 -20.12 7.79 14.07
CA TYR A 217 -19.46 7.26 12.85
C TYR A 217 -20.39 6.47 11.89
N VAL A 218 -21.68 6.83 11.85
CA VAL A 218 -22.68 6.28 10.94
C VAL A 218 -22.81 7.15 9.69
N GLY A 219 -22.49 6.60 8.52
CA GLY A 219 -22.64 7.25 7.21
C GLY A 219 -21.43 8.07 6.73
N GLY A 220 -21.48 8.50 5.46
CA GLY A 220 -20.51 9.40 4.84
C GLY A 220 -19.04 8.96 4.95
N ILE A 221 -18.17 9.93 5.28
CA ILE A 221 -16.72 9.76 5.47
C ILE A 221 -16.39 8.65 6.48
N GLU A 222 -17.20 8.52 7.53
CA GLU A 222 -16.90 7.64 8.66
C GLU A 222 -17.06 6.17 8.31
N THR A 223 -18.05 5.84 7.48
CA THR A 223 -18.23 4.50 6.91
C THR A 223 -16.99 4.04 6.14
N VAL A 224 -16.41 4.93 5.34
CA VAL A 224 -15.20 4.63 4.57
C VAL A 224 -14.03 4.34 5.51
N LYS A 225 -13.88 5.15 6.58
CA LYS A 225 -12.81 4.96 7.57
C LYS A 225 -12.88 3.60 8.25
N VAL A 226 -14.06 3.23 8.75
CA VAL A 226 -14.28 1.95 9.44
C VAL A 226 -13.96 0.76 8.52
N ASN A 227 -14.47 0.79 7.29
CA ASN A 227 -14.27 -0.30 6.33
C ASN A 227 -12.80 -0.46 5.91
N ILE A 228 -12.07 0.63 5.68
CA ILE A 228 -10.63 0.53 5.36
C ILE A 228 -9.85 0.04 6.57
N MET A 229 -10.14 0.55 7.76
CA MET A 229 -9.47 0.12 8.99
C MET A 229 -9.63 -1.39 9.19
N LEU A 230 -10.86 -1.91 9.14
CA LEU A 230 -11.13 -3.35 9.28
C LEU A 230 -10.42 -4.17 8.20
N ARG A 231 -10.41 -3.69 6.94
CA ARG A 231 -9.68 -4.34 5.84
C ARG A 231 -8.18 -4.39 6.11
N ILE A 232 -7.57 -3.36 6.69
CA ILE A 232 -6.15 -3.33 7.01
C ILE A 232 -5.83 -4.38 8.08
N TYR A 233 -6.59 -4.41 9.18
CA TYR A 233 -6.39 -5.37 10.27
C TYR A 233 -6.75 -6.81 9.92
N ALA A 234 -7.61 -7.04 8.92
CA ALA A 234 -7.90 -8.38 8.38
C ALA A 234 -6.77 -8.95 7.51
N ASN A 235 -5.73 -8.18 7.21
CA ASN A 235 -4.57 -8.61 6.43
C ASN A 235 -3.36 -8.92 7.32
N LYS A 236 -2.31 -9.48 6.71
CA LYS A 236 -1.09 -9.87 7.44
C LYS A 236 -0.21 -8.66 7.78
N TRP A 237 0.22 -8.58 9.04
CA TRP A 237 1.01 -7.47 9.60
C TRP A 237 2.30 -7.18 8.80
N HIS A 238 2.99 -8.23 8.34
CA HIS A 238 4.32 -8.12 7.71
C HIS A 238 4.30 -7.34 6.39
N VAL A 239 3.14 -7.27 5.71
CA VAL A 239 2.96 -6.46 4.49
C VAL A 239 3.11 -4.97 4.82
N TYR A 240 2.56 -4.54 5.95
CA TYR A 240 2.62 -3.14 6.39
C TYR A 240 3.94 -2.81 7.09
N ALA A 241 4.43 -3.73 7.94
CA ALA A 241 5.68 -3.57 8.68
C ALA A 241 6.88 -3.40 7.75
N GLY A 242 6.97 -4.22 6.69
CA GLY A 242 8.07 -4.14 5.73
C GLY A 242 8.18 -2.75 5.10
N LEU A 243 7.08 -2.19 4.61
CA LEU A 243 7.06 -0.82 4.09
C LEU A 243 7.43 0.19 5.16
N ALA A 244 6.76 0.18 6.32
CA ALA A 244 6.94 1.21 7.34
C ALA A 244 8.37 1.23 7.91
N ILE A 245 8.97 0.05 8.14
CA ILE A 245 10.28 -0.10 8.80
C ILE A 245 11.45 -0.01 7.82
N LEU A 246 11.31 -0.52 6.59
CA LEU A 246 12.45 -0.62 5.67
C LEU A 246 12.53 0.56 4.70
N ASN A 247 11.44 1.29 4.46
CA ASN A 247 11.44 2.45 3.58
C ASN A 247 11.84 3.74 4.35
N PRO A 248 12.96 4.39 4.01
CA PRO A 248 13.40 5.59 4.72
C PRO A 248 12.41 6.76 4.65
N SER A 249 11.77 6.96 3.49
CA SER A 249 10.76 7.99 3.28
C SER A 249 9.51 7.74 4.11
N ALA A 250 9.12 6.47 4.28
CA ALA A 250 7.97 6.10 5.11
C ALA A 250 8.20 6.48 6.59
N LYS A 251 9.40 6.30 7.13
CA LYS A 251 9.71 6.69 8.52
C LYS A 251 9.48 8.17 8.77
N VAL A 252 10.01 9.01 7.87
CA VAL A 252 9.85 10.48 7.95
C VAL A 252 8.37 10.86 7.85
N GLN A 253 7.62 10.22 6.97
CA GLN A 253 6.19 10.47 6.79
C GLN A 253 5.36 10.08 8.00
N ILE A 254 5.62 8.91 8.60
CA ILE A 254 4.89 8.42 9.77
C ILE A 254 5.19 9.28 11.00
N ASP A 255 6.44 9.71 11.17
CA ASP A 255 6.81 10.61 12.26
C ASP A 255 6.19 12.01 12.10
N THR A 256 6.23 12.55 10.88
CA THR A 256 5.59 13.83 10.57
C THR A 256 4.07 13.73 10.76
N TYR A 257 3.45 12.63 10.36
CA TYR A 257 2.02 12.39 10.58
C TYR A 257 1.64 12.39 12.07
N ALA A 258 2.42 11.68 12.90
CA ALA A 258 2.20 11.66 14.35
C ALA A 258 2.39 13.06 14.96
N SER A 259 3.37 13.82 14.48
CA SER A 259 3.60 15.22 14.88
C SER A 259 2.45 16.14 14.45
N SER A 260 1.96 16.00 13.21
CA SER A 260 0.81 16.73 12.68
C SER A 260 -0.46 16.47 13.50
N ALA A 261 -0.77 15.20 13.78
CA ALA A 261 -1.90 14.84 14.63
C ALA A 261 -1.79 15.45 16.04
N THR A 262 -0.59 15.37 16.64
CA THR A 262 -0.31 15.92 17.97
C THR A 262 -0.47 17.44 18.00
N ASP A 263 0.09 18.15 17.03
CA ASP A 263 0.05 19.61 17.00
C ASP A 263 -1.35 20.15 16.73
N LEU A 264 -2.09 19.54 15.79
CA LEU A 264 -3.48 19.92 15.53
C LEU A 264 -4.35 19.72 16.78
N TYR A 265 -4.17 18.58 17.46
CA TYR A 265 -4.88 18.32 18.71
C TYR A 265 -4.53 19.31 19.83
N LYS A 266 -3.28 19.77 19.92
CA LYS A 266 -2.90 20.85 20.87
C LYS A 266 -3.65 22.15 20.59
N LEU A 267 -3.83 22.53 19.32
CA LEU A 267 -4.61 23.72 18.94
C LEU A 267 -6.09 23.53 19.32
N MET A 268 -6.65 22.35 19.06
CA MET A 268 -8.02 21.97 19.46
C MET A 268 -8.21 22.10 20.98
N LEU A 269 -7.27 21.59 21.77
CA LEU A 269 -7.30 21.67 23.24
C LEU A 269 -7.16 23.09 23.77
N ALA A 270 -6.32 23.92 23.13
CA ALA A 270 -6.14 25.32 23.50
C ALA A 270 -7.35 26.20 23.14
N GLY A 271 -8.29 25.69 22.33
CA GLY A 271 -9.38 26.48 21.79
C GLY A 271 -8.91 27.54 20.77
N ASP A 272 -7.73 27.35 20.18
CA ASP A 272 -7.13 28.29 19.22
C ASP A 272 -7.75 28.10 17.83
N HIS A 273 -8.94 28.67 17.65
CA HIS A 273 -9.70 28.57 16.41
C HIS A 273 -8.96 29.17 15.21
N ASP A 274 -8.38 30.35 15.37
CA ASP A 274 -7.72 31.05 14.27
C ASP A 274 -6.41 30.37 13.89
N GLY A 275 -5.63 29.89 14.87
CA GLY A 275 -4.41 29.12 14.64
C GLY A 275 -4.70 27.77 13.96
N LEU A 276 -5.74 27.07 14.40
CA LEU A 276 -6.16 25.81 13.78
C LEU A 276 -6.64 26.03 12.35
N ARG A 277 -7.53 27.01 12.13
CA ARG A 277 -8.04 27.37 10.80
C ARG A 277 -6.88 27.69 9.86
N LYS A 278 -6.01 28.62 10.25
CA LYS A 278 -4.87 29.03 9.43
C LYS A 278 -4.03 27.82 9.00
N ARG A 279 -3.66 26.95 9.94
CA ARG A 279 -2.84 25.77 9.65
C ARG A 279 -3.53 24.80 8.68
N VAL A 280 -4.82 24.53 8.88
CA VAL A 280 -5.61 23.63 8.02
C VAL A 280 -5.78 24.20 6.61
N TYR A 281 -6.01 25.50 6.48
CA TYR A 281 -6.16 26.17 5.17
C TYR A 281 -4.82 26.33 4.44
N ASP A 282 -3.72 26.60 5.14
CA ASP A 282 -2.37 26.58 4.56
C ASP A 282 -2.06 25.19 3.96
N ALA A 283 -2.50 24.12 4.63
CA ALA A 283 -2.36 22.76 4.14
C ALA A 283 -3.28 22.48 2.92
N ARG A 284 -4.52 22.99 2.95
CA ARG A 284 -5.47 22.92 1.82
C ARG A 284 -4.86 23.52 0.56
N GLU A 285 -4.31 24.74 0.65
CA GLU A 285 -3.75 25.44 -0.51
C GLU A 285 -2.54 24.68 -1.07
N LYS A 286 -1.63 24.21 -0.22
CA LYS A 286 -0.42 23.49 -0.66
C LYS A 286 -0.69 22.16 -1.35
N VAL A 287 -1.72 21.43 -0.92
CA VAL A 287 -2.02 20.06 -1.39
C VAL A 287 -3.03 20.05 -2.54
N PHE A 288 -4.03 20.92 -2.50
CA PHE A 288 -5.11 20.94 -3.49
C PHE A 288 -5.05 22.13 -4.44
N GLY A 289 -4.17 23.12 -4.20
CA GLY A 289 -4.09 24.33 -5.02
C GLY A 289 -5.34 25.22 -4.94
N VAL A 290 -6.24 24.96 -3.97
CA VAL A 290 -7.52 25.66 -3.83
C VAL A 290 -7.36 26.79 -2.82
N LYS A 291 -7.49 28.03 -3.30
CA LYS A 291 -7.61 29.22 -2.46
C LYS A 291 -9.03 29.38 -1.92
N GLU A 292 -9.20 30.12 -0.82
CA GLU A 292 -10.50 30.34 -0.17
C GLU A 292 -11.56 30.91 -1.13
N ASP A 293 -11.15 31.73 -2.09
CA ASP A 293 -11.99 32.41 -3.08
C ASP A 293 -12.26 31.59 -4.36
N GLN A 294 -11.66 30.40 -4.51
CA GLN A 294 -11.73 29.57 -5.72
C GLN A 294 -12.55 28.30 -5.51
N GLU A 295 -13.71 28.41 -4.84
CA GLU A 295 -14.64 27.29 -4.69
C GLU A 295 -15.10 26.75 -6.05
N GLY A 296 -15.11 25.42 -6.21
CA GLY A 296 -15.82 24.74 -7.31
C GLY A 296 -15.10 24.66 -8.66
N ALA A 297 -13.85 25.12 -8.82
CA ALA A 297 -13.19 25.18 -10.14
C ALA A 297 -12.81 23.82 -10.79
N SER A 298 -13.03 22.68 -10.13
CA SER A 298 -12.84 21.36 -10.76
C SER A 298 -13.85 20.37 -10.21
N ILE A 299 -14.40 19.53 -11.08
CA ILE A 299 -15.29 18.41 -10.73
C ILE A 299 -14.57 17.52 -9.70
N PRO A 300 -15.24 17.03 -8.62
CA PRO A 300 -14.65 16.04 -7.72
C PRO A 300 -14.19 14.83 -8.53
N ILE A 301 -12.93 14.43 -8.40
CA ILE A 301 -12.36 13.44 -9.33
C ILE A 301 -12.84 12.02 -9.00
N PHE A 302 -13.24 11.73 -7.74
CA PHE A 302 -13.32 10.33 -7.27
C PHE A 302 -14.59 9.88 -6.52
N LEU A 303 -15.29 10.75 -5.78
CA LEU A 303 -16.38 10.35 -4.88
C LEU A 303 -17.50 11.38 -4.84
N THR A 304 -18.73 10.95 -5.12
CA THR A 304 -19.96 11.73 -4.90
C THR A 304 -20.61 11.33 -3.57
N GLU A 305 -21.42 12.23 -3.02
CA GLU A 305 -22.18 12.00 -1.78
C GLU A 305 -23.09 10.76 -1.89
N ASP A 306 -23.73 10.58 -3.05
CA ASP A 306 -24.55 9.41 -3.38
C ASP A 306 -23.78 8.07 -3.29
N VAL A 307 -22.48 8.07 -3.61
CA VAL A 307 -21.64 6.87 -3.52
C VAL A 307 -21.23 6.59 -2.07
N LEU A 308 -21.03 7.63 -1.26
CA LEU A 308 -20.71 7.47 0.16
C LEU A 308 -21.92 7.00 0.97
N ASP A 309 -23.12 7.49 0.64
CA ASP A 309 -24.36 7.19 1.36
C ASP A 309 -24.86 5.75 1.15
N GLN A 310 -24.51 5.13 0.02
CA GLN A 310 -24.85 3.73 -0.30
C GLN A 310 -24.29 2.71 0.69
N PHE A 311 -23.24 3.05 1.43
CA PHE A 311 -22.53 2.11 2.32
C PHE A 311 -22.75 2.36 3.80
N THR A 312 -23.70 3.24 4.17
CA THR A 312 -24.00 3.61 5.55
C THR A 312 -24.13 2.38 6.47
N ILE A 313 -23.23 2.30 7.47
CA ILE A 313 -23.19 1.21 8.46
C ILE A 313 -24.45 1.26 9.34
N GLY A 314 -25.19 0.15 9.43
CA GLY A 314 -26.45 0.06 10.21
C GLY A 314 -27.74 0.16 9.38
N GLY A 315 -27.63 0.27 8.04
CA GLY A 315 -28.76 0.35 7.11
C GLY A 315 -29.28 1.78 6.89
N HIS A 316 -29.96 2.02 5.76
CA HIS A 316 -30.63 3.30 5.52
C HIS A 316 -31.61 3.58 6.67
N PRO A 317 -31.63 4.80 7.23
CA PRO A 317 -32.79 5.22 8.01
C PRO A 317 -33.99 5.04 7.08
N LYS A 318 -34.99 4.25 7.51
CA LYS A 318 -36.28 4.26 6.81
C LYS A 318 -36.68 5.73 6.70
N ARG A 319 -37.00 6.23 5.50
CA ARG A 319 -37.56 7.58 5.31
C ARG A 319 -38.70 7.73 6.31
N GLY A 320 -38.48 8.45 7.41
CA GLY A 320 -39.44 8.65 8.50
C GLY A 320 -39.12 8.00 9.87
N SER A 321 -38.02 7.25 10.08
CA SER A 321 -37.62 6.85 11.44
C SER A 321 -36.67 7.89 12.03
N SER A 322 -37.20 8.73 12.92
CA SER A 322 -36.40 9.56 13.82
C SER A 322 -35.38 8.69 14.58
N SER A 323 -34.11 9.09 14.53
CA SER A 323 -33.08 8.55 15.42
C SER A 323 -33.59 8.60 16.88
N PRO A 324 -33.23 7.64 17.76
CA PRO A 324 -33.66 7.66 19.17
C PRO A 324 -33.24 8.94 19.93
N THR A 325 -32.37 9.75 19.32
CA THR A 325 -31.83 11.00 19.84
C THR A 325 -32.31 12.26 19.11
N GLY A 326 -33.29 12.19 18.21
CA GLY A 326 -33.99 13.38 17.68
C GLY A 326 -33.17 14.36 16.82
N THR A 327 -31.93 14.06 16.46
CA THR A 327 -31.13 14.93 15.56
C THR A 327 -31.07 14.34 14.15
N SER A 328 -31.68 15.02 13.19
CA SER A 328 -31.78 14.64 11.77
C SER A 328 -30.61 15.09 10.88
N ALA A 329 -29.49 15.54 11.49
CA ALA A 329 -28.26 15.89 10.77
C ALA A 329 -27.14 14.92 11.20
N PRO A 330 -26.26 14.47 10.28
CA PRO A 330 -25.02 13.79 10.65
C PRO A 330 -24.26 14.68 11.65
N ARG A 331 -23.85 14.13 12.79
CA ARG A 331 -23.03 14.89 13.74
C ARG A 331 -21.69 15.20 13.08
N THR A 332 -21.31 16.48 13.11
CA THR A 332 -20.05 16.98 12.58
C THR A 332 -18.88 16.40 13.38
N ASN A 333 -17.90 15.83 12.70
CA ASN A 333 -16.72 15.22 13.30
C ASN A 333 -15.49 16.13 13.09
N SER A 334 -14.56 16.16 14.06
CA SER A 334 -13.27 16.86 13.94
C SER A 334 -12.47 16.39 12.72
N HIS A 335 -12.66 15.13 12.33
CA HIS A 335 -11.93 14.45 11.28
C HIS A 335 -10.40 14.56 11.44
N LEU A 336 -9.91 14.57 12.69
CA LEU A 336 -8.49 14.78 13.02
C LEU A 336 -7.53 13.92 12.17
N ALA A 337 -7.89 12.67 11.90
CA ALA A 337 -7.06 11.79 11.07
C ALA A 337 -6.86 12.29 9.62
N LEU A 338 -7.88 12.92 9.02
CA LEU A 338 -7.80 13.53 7.68
C LEU A 338 -7.05 14.86 7.73
N LEU A 339 -7.33 15.69 8.75
CA LEU A 339 -6.63 16.95 8.95
C LEU A 339 -5.12 16.73 9.12
N ALA A 340 -4.74 15.77 9.97
CA ALA A 340 -3.34 15.39 10.20
C ALA A 340 -2.66 14.86 8.94
N MET A 341 -3.38 14.14 8.08
CA MET A 341 -2.82 13.63 6.84
C MET A 341 -2.50 14.76 5.86
N VAL A 342 -3.46 15.66 5.62
CA VAL A 342 -3.25 16.77 4.69
C VAL A 342 -2.19 17.74 5.23
N ASP A 343 -2.16 18.01 6.54
CA ASP A 343 -1.09 18.78 7.18
C ASP A 343 0.28 18.10 7.00
N CYS A 344 0.36 16.78 7.15
CA CYS A 344 1.58 16.00 6.92
C CYS A 344 2.06 16.11 5.47
N TRP A 345 1.16 15.94 4.49
CA TRP A 345 1.49 16.10 3.08
C TRP A 345 1.98 17.52 2.77
N ALA A 346 1.31 18.55 3.30
CA ALA A 346 1.72 19.93 3.12
C ALA A 346 3.09 20.23 3.72
N ARG A 347 3.41 19.66 4.89
CA ARG A 347 4.72 19.83 5.55
C ARG A 347 5.85 19.15 4.79
N LEU A 348 5.58 18.01 4.18
CA LEU A 348 6.56 17.25 3.40
C LEU A 348 6.58 17.60 1.91
N SER A 349 5.77 18.59 1.50
CA SER A 349 5.60 18.97 0.08
C SER A 349 5.22 17.78 -0.81
N ILE A 350 4.44 16.84 -0.27
CA ILE A 350 3.95 15.67 -1.00
C ILE A 350 2.75 16.09 -1.83
N GLN A 351 2.82 15.83 -3.14
CA GLN A 351 1.70 15.99 -4.06
C GLN A 351 1.02 14.62 -4.27
N PRO A 352 -0.06 14.31 -3.54
CA PRO A 352 -0.68 12.98 -3.59
C PRO A 352 -1.31 12.65 -4.96
N PHE A 353 -1.69 13.67 -5.73
CA PHE A 353 -2.32 13.51 -7.04
C PHE A 353 -1.36 13.12 -8.17
N ASP A 354 -0.10 13.49 -8.10
CA ASP A 354 0.87 13.11 -9.14
C ASP A 354 1.15 11.60 -9.07
N HIS A 355 1.26 11.08 -7.85
CA HIS A 355 1.48 9.66 -7.57
C HIS A 355 0.24 8.79 -7.87
N LEU A 356 -0.95 9.40 -7.99
CA LEU A 356 -2.19 8.67 -8.32
C LEU A 356 -2.12 7.97 -9.68
N SER A 357 -1.41 8.58 -10.63
CA SER A 357 -1.26 8.06 -12.00
C SER A 357 -0.25 6.90 -12.10
N LEU A 358 0.73 6.88 -11.19
CA LEU A 358 1.87 5.95 -11.23
C LEU A 358 1.58 4.64 -10.50
N ALA A 359 1.08 4.71 -9.26
CA ALA A 359 1.13 3.59 -8.32
C ALA A 359 -0.10 3.45 -7.41
N ALA A 360 -1.21 4.13 -7.70
CA ALA A 360 -2.31 4.19 -6.74
C ALA A 360 -3.06 2.87 -6.55
N THR A 361 -3.01 2.39 -5.31
CA THR A 361 -3.85 1.31 -4.82
C THR A 361 -5.31 1.77 -4.70
N PRO A 362 -6.30 0.87 -4.78
CA PRO A 362 -7.70 1.24 -4.59
C PRO A 362 -7.97 1.93 -3.24
N VAL A 363 -7.28 1.50 -2.18
CA VAL A 363 -7.38 2.10 -0.84
C VAL A 363 -6.89 3.55 -0.85
N PHE A 364 -5.73 3.81 -1.47
CA PHE A 364 -5.20 5.18 -1.56
C PHE A 364 -6.11 6.10 -2.38
N ARG A 365 -6.62 5.62 -3.53
CA ARG A 365 -7.59 6.38 -4.35
C ARG A 365 -8.79 6.80 -3.53
N MET A 366 -9.37 5.86 -2.79
CA MET A 366 -10.53 6.13 -1.94
C MET A 366 -10.20 7.12 -0.83
N TRP A 367 -9.04 6.98 -0.20
CA TRP A 367 -8.64 7.83 0.90
C TRP A 367 -8.34 9.27 0.47
N ILE A 368 -7.66 9.47 -0.66
CA ILE A 368 -7.51 10.81 -1.26
C ILE A 368 -8.87 11.38 -1.63
N GLY A 369 -9.76 10.59 -2.24
CA GLY A 369 -11.09 11.08 -2.61
C GLY A 369 -11.90 11.57 -1.41
N VAL A 370 -11.78 10.90 -0.26
CA VAL A 370 -12.38 11.36 1.01
C VAL A 370 -11.74 12.65 1.51
N ALA A 371 -10.40 12.77 1.46
CA ALA A 371 -9.70 14.00 1.83
C ALA A 371 -10.10 15.16 0.92
N GLU A 372 -10.15 14.93 -0.40
CA GLU A 372 -10.61 15.89 -1.39
C GLU A 372 -12.05 16.34 -1.10
N TYR A 373 -12.94 15.39 -0.80
CA TYR A 373 -14.34 15.66 -0.47
C TYR A 373 -14.48 16.62 0.73
N LEU A 374 -13.68 16.42 1.78
CA LEU A 374 -13.66 17.31 2.95
C LEU A 374 -13.03 18.67 2.64
N PHE A 375 -11.82 18.68 2.07
CA PHE A 375 -11.00 19.89 1.93
C PHE A 375 -11.42 20.83 0.81
N ARG A 376 -12.20 20.36 -0.17
CA ARG A 376 -12.66 21.22 -1.28
C ARG A 376 -13.94 21.98 -0.96
N SER A 377 -14.61 21.72 0.16
CA SER A 377 -15.76 22.50 0.63
C SER A 377 -15.39 23.30 1.86
N THR A 378 -15.43 24.62 1.75
CA THR A 378 -15.21 25.55 2.87
C THR A 378 -16.23 25.28 3.98
N ALA A 379 -17.50 25.06 3.63
CA ALA A 379 -18.54 24.73 4.60
C ALA A 379 -18.25 23.44 5.40
N ARG A 380 -17.84 22.34 4.74
CA ARG A 380 -17.50 21.10 5.45
C ARG A 380 -16.22 21.23 6.28
N LEU A 381 -15.21 21.88 5.73
CA LEU A 381 -13.94 22.09 6.42
C LEU A 381 -14.11 22.96 7.66
N ASP A 382 -14.91 24.04 7.56
CA ASP A 382 -15.22 24.94 8.67
C ASP A 382 -16.07 24.25 9.73
N ALA A 383 -17.03 23.40 9.33
CA ALA A 383 -17.78 22.57 10.26
C ALA A 383 -16.87 21.60 11.03
N ALA A 384 -15.87 21.00 10.37
CA ALA A 384 -14.89 20.12 11.02
C ALA A 384 -13.99 20.89 12.00
N ILE A 385 -13.48 22.06 11.61
CA ILE A 385 -12.69 22.94 12.48
C ILE A 385 -13.51 23.38 13.70
N HIS A 386 -14.75 23.82 13.48
CA HIS A 386 -15.65 24.21 14.56
C HIS A 386 -15.93 23.03 15.52
N ALA A 387 -16.28 21.86 14.98
CA ALA A 387 -16.50 20.66 15.79
C ALA A 387 -15.26 20.28 16.60
N SER A 388 -14.06 20.40 16.01
CA SER A 388 -12.81 20.05 16.69
C SER A 388 -12.56 20.85 18.00
N ILE A 389 -13.05 22.10 18.06
CA ILE A 389 -12.86 22.99 19.21
C ILE A 389 -14.06 22.97 20.16
N TYR A 390 -15.28 22.99 19.63
CA TYR A 390 -16.48 23.20 20.45
C TYR A 390 -17.25 21.91 20.74
N ASP A 391 -17.06 20.86 19.93
CA ASP A 391 -17.66 19.55 20.18
C ASP A 391 -16.71 18.68 21.02
N VAL A 392 -17.09 18.43 22.27
CA VAL A 392 -16.32 17.59 23.20
C VAL A 392 -16.57 16.09 23.01
N THR A 393 -17.58 15.70 22.22
CA THR A 393 -18.04 14.31 22.10
C THR A 393 -16.95 13.37 21.56
N HIS A 394 -16.06 13.89 20.71
CA HIS A 394 -14.97 13.13 20.09
C HIS A 394 -13.60 13.37 20.74
N ARG A 395 -13.51 14.22 21.78
CA ARG A 395 -12.22 14.67 22.32
C ARG A 395 -11.42 13.57 23.00
N SER A 396 -12.12 12.62 23.62
CA SER A 396 -11.51 11.41 24.19
C SER A 396 -10.97 10.49 23.08
N ASP A 397 -11.69 10.40 21.95
CA ASP A 397 -11.25 9.62 20.79
C ASP A 397 -10.03 10.23 20.14
N ASP A 398 -10.03 11.54 19.97
CA ASP A 398 -8.91 12.28 19.43
C ASP A 398 -7.65 12.17 20.32
N LEU A 399 -7.81 12.05 21.66
CA LEU A 399 -6.69 11.78 22.56
C LEU A 399 -6.08 10.40 22.32
N GLU A 400 -6.90 9.35 22.32
CA GLU A 400 -6.45 7.98 22.05
C GLU A 400 -5.82 7.87 20.66
N PHE A 401 -6.36 8.59 19.68
CA PHE A 401 -5.81 8.70 18.34
C PHE A 401 -4.38 9.28 18.36
N VAL A 402 -4.16 10.41 19.05
CA VAL A 402 -2.83 11.05 19.14
C VAL A 402 -1.82 10.18 19.91
N VAL A 403 -2.27 9.47 20.95
CA VAL A 403 -1.45 8.50 21.68
C VAL A 403 -1.08 7.32 20.77
N ALA A 404 -2.04 6.77 20.04
CA ALA A 404 -1.82 5.67 19.12
C ALA A 404 -0.87 6.06 17.97
N ALA A 405 -1.00 7.28 17.43
CA ALA A 405 -0.17 7.78 16.33
C ALA A 405 1.30 7.85 16.73
N ARG A 406 1.57 8.42 17.92
CA ARG A 406 2.92 8.46 18.50
C ARG A 406 3.46 7.07 18.77
N GLY A 407 2.63 6.16 19.28
CA GLY A 407 3.04 4.78 19.53
C GLY A 407 3.41 4.02 18.24
N TRP A 408 2.69 4.25 17.14
CA TRP A 408 3.06 3.69 15.83
C TRP A 408 4.32 4.34 15.26
N SER A 409 4.49 5.66 15.36
CA SER A 409 5.74 6.33 14.97
C SER A 409 6.95 5.76 15.72
N GLN A 410 6.87 5.64 17.05
CA GLN A 410 7.92 5.06 17.87
C GLN A 410 8.22 3.62 17.50
N CYS A 411 7.18 2.79 17.31
CA CYS A 411 7.33 1.40 16.89
C CYS A 411 8.11 1.28 15.56
N VAL A 412 7.82 2.16 14.60
CA VAL A 412 8.50 2.19 13.31
C VAL A 412 9.93 2.71 13.43
N ALA A 413 10.15 3.73 14.26
CA ALA A 413 11.48 4.29 14.52
C ALA A 413 12.44 3.27 15.15
N PHE A 414 11.95 2.41 16.05
CA PHE A 414 12.74 1.31 16.62
C PHE A 414 13.12 0.24 15.59
N GLY A 415 12.35 0.09 14.51
CA GLY A 415 12.62 -0.86 13.43
C GLY A 415 12.51 -2.33 13.83
N ASN A 416 11.82 -2.64 14.93
CA ASN A 416 11.64 -4.01 15.42
C ASN A 416 10.36 -4.62 14.86
N PHE A 417 10.51 -5.64 14.01
CA PHE A 417 9.40 -6.35 13.36
C PHE A 417 8.50 -7.07 14.37
N GLU A 418 9.06 -7.67 15.42
CA GLU A 418 8.29 -8.38 16.45
C GLU A 418 7.48 -7.42 17.32
N LEU A 419 8.02 -6.24 17.64
CA LEU A 419 7.26 -5.19 18.32
C LEU A 419 6.08 -4.72 17.45
N TYR A 420 6.31 -4.52 16.16
CA TYR A 420 5.26 -4.15 15.21
C TYR A 420 4.18 -5.22 15.14
N ARG A 421 4.58 -6.49 15.01
CA ARG A 421 3.69 -7.65 14.99
C ARG A 421 2.81 -7.69 16.23
N ASN A 422 3.42 -7.65 17.41
CA ASN A 422 2.68 -7.73 18.68
C ASN A 422 1.66 -6.60 18.81
N ARG A 423 2.02 -5.37 18.42
CA ARG A 423 1.09 -4.23 18.42
C ARG A 423 -0.06 -4.41 17.43
N PHE A 424 0.25 -4.88 16.22
CA PHE A 424 -0.74 -5.13 15.18
C PHE A 424 -1.71 -6.24 15.59
N GLU A 425 -1.20 -7.41 15.96
CA GLU A 425 -1.99 -8.60 16.30
C GLU A 425 -2.85 -8.36 17.56
N ALA A 426 -2.32 -7.65 18.56
CA ALA A 426 -3.11 -7.27 19.74
C ALA A 426 -4.31 -6.38 19.38
N THR A 427 -4.13 -5.43 18.46
CA THR A 427 -5.23 -4.60 17.96
C THR A 427 -6.18 -5.42 17.06
N ALA A 428 -5.65 -6.27 16.19
CA ALA A 428 -6.43 -7.10 15.29
C ALA A 428 -7.35 -8.07 16.04
N ALA A 429 -6.88 -8.66 17.14
CA ALA A 429 -7.65 -9.57 17.98
C ALA A 429 -8.96 -8.93 18.50
N PHE A 430 -8.95 -7.62 18.77
CA PHE A 430 -10.17 -6.91 19.17
C PHE A 430 -11.23 -6.92 18.06
N PHE A 431 -10.83 -6.80 16.79
CA PHE A 431 -11.73 -6.71 15.64
C PHE A 431 -12.02 -8.05 14.95
N GLU A 432 -11.43 -9.15 15.40
CA GLU A 432 -11.46 -10.45 14.70
C GLU A 432 -12.88 -10.90 14.35
N SER A 433 -13.81 -10.75 15.30
CA SER A 433 -15.24 -11.08 15.14
C SER A 433 -15.98 -10.27 14.06
N ARG A 434 -15.35 -9.24 13.47
CA ARG A 434 -15.93 -8.34 12.47
C ARG A 434 -15.30 -8.49 11.08
N PHE A 435 -14.19 -9.23 10.95
CA PHE A 435 -13.44 -9.30 9.69
C PHE A 435 -14.23 -9.93 8.55
N GLU A 436 -15.04 -10.96 8.81
CA GLU A 436 -15.82 -11.63 7.75
C GLU A 436 -16.82 -10.67 7.11
N GLU A 437 -17.62 -9.98 7.93
CA GLU A 437 -18.58 -9.00 7.46
C GLU A 437 -17.90 -7.80 6.79
N ALA A 438 -16.83 -7.28 7.38
CA ALA A 438 -16.09 -6.14 6.85
C ALA A 438 -15.42 -6.45 5.50
N ASN A 439 -14.91 -7.66 5.31
CA ASN A 439 -14.33 -8.08 4.03
C ASN A 439 -15.39 -8.12 2.93
N ARG A 440 -16.62 -8.58 3.25
CA ARG A 440 -17.73 -8.60 2.32
C ARG A 440 -18.18 -7.18 1.93
N ILE A 441 -18.39 -6.31 2.91
CA ILE A 441 -18.85 -4.92 2.68
C ILE A 441 -17.75 -4.09 2.00
N GLY A 442 -16.53 -4.14 2.52
CA GLY A 442 -15.38 -3.41 1.96
C GLY A 442 -15.03 -3.86 0.54
N GLY A 443 -15.21 -5.14 0.21
CA GLY A 443 -15.07 -5.65 -1.15
C GLY A 443 -16.12 -5.07 -2.11
N ALA A 444 -17.38 -5.02 -1.69
CA ALA A 444 -18.47 -4.43 -2.46
C ALA A 444 -18.28 -2.92 -2.67
N MET A 445 -17.86 -2.19 -1.63
CA MET A 445 -17.62 -0.75 -1.67
C MET A 445 -16.53 -0.37 -2.69
N ILE A 446 -15.37 -1.04 -2.63
CA ILE A 446 -14.29 -0.78 -3.60
C ILE A 446 -14.73 -1.10 -5.02
N LYS A 447 -15.49 -2.18 -5.21
CA LYS A 447 -15.99 -2.56 -6.54
C LYS A 447 -16.94 -1.50 -7.11
N ALA A 448 -17.89 -1.02 -6.32
CA ALA A 448 -18.84 0.01 -6.73
C ALA A 448 -18.14 1.32 -7.12
N ILE A 449 -17.16 1.75 -6.32
CA ILE A 449 -16.38 2.98 -6.58
C ILE A 449 -15.48 2.84 -7.81
N LEU A 450 -14.87 1.67 -8.02
CA LEU A 450 -14.08 1.44 -9.23
C LEU A 450 -14.96 1.43 -10.50
N GLN A 451 -16.20 0.96 -10.38
CA GLN A 451 -17.17 0.96 -11.48
C GLN A 451 -17.72 2.37 -11.76
N SER A 452 -18.03 3.18 -10.74
CA SER A 452 -18.50 4.56 -10.94
C SER A 452 -17.44 5.43 -11.61
N ASN A 453 -16.17 5.26 -11.24
CA ASN A 453 -15.05 5.99 -11.83
C ASN A 453 -14.69 5.55 -13.26
N ALA A 454 -15.11 4.35 -13.68
CA ALA A 454 -14.96 3.88 -15.05
C ALA A 454 -16.05 4.42 -16.00
N VAL A 455 -17.19 4.84 -15.47
CA VAL A 455 -18.32 5.43 -16.22
C VAL A 455 -18.16 6.96 -16.40
N ALA A 456 -17.34 7.59 -15.56
CA ALA A 456 -17.02 9.02 -15.64
C ALA A 456 -15.88 9.38 -16.61
N LYS A 457 -15.25 8.38 -17.25
CA LYS A 457 -14.33 8.53 -18.38
C LYS A 457 -15.03 8.11 -19.67
#